data_AF-A0A3G6UTE9-F1
#
_entry.id   AF-A0A3G6UTE9-F1
#
_cell.length_a   1.000
_cell.length_b   1.000
_cell.length_c   1.000
_cell.angle_alpha   90.00
_cell.angle_beta   90.00
_cell.angle_gamma   90.00
#
_symmetry.space_group_name_H-M   'P 1'
#
loop_
_entity.id
_entity.type
_entity.pdbx_description
1 polymer ?
#
loop_
_entity_poly.entity_id
_entity_poly.type
_entity_poly.pdbx_seq_one_letter_code
_entity_poly.pdbx_strand_id
1 'polypeptide(L)'
;MNKKKLVGGALLSAALLFGFSPVGHAYEKQTYASETKVQLRKAPSLQVQLNGLFEIENMTSREKTLLVPSVSVTLTAYNGTAKLTAGTDSYSAGAGFKVSEIASPPAKIVRFTSPTEVRKSAVDSSESIRTMKKIEAAEYITETTSSGVVWYNVQLSSGTRGWVSSKSSIAESAPSGLSLFKYNSLQYRGSFEAKADGSSAALYNVLGLEDYLKGVVPNEMPASWHPEALKAQAIVARSFAVNSMGLSNTAKSQVYNGYSKEDSRSNAAVAATEGVMVKHNGKPVQAFFYSTSGGKTANAWDVWGSSPVTFPYLKSVEDAYESSPHSSWTDTFRSAVLLGTFGFDPNTTVLYDIKANPTGQNGEIGSVTVTTSAGVKTITGDEGDIRSLFPVKQYYNQLRSNWFTLNPVQSFTVKGPGTASQKQFAVTGSSVMGADGKQTTIQDSQVTIQTASGPVMQEADPATIQVNGKGWGHRIGMSQYGANGYAKNGYKAEAIVQHYFPGTVVGK
;
A
#
# COMPACT_ATOMS: atom_id res chain seq x y z
N MET A 1 32.19 -76.30 5.09
CA MET A 1 31.08 -76.28 4.11
C MET A 1 31.12 -74.97 3.33
N ASN A 2 31.20 -75.08 2.00
CA ASN A 2 30.93 -74.13 0.90
C ASN A 2 31.46 -72.69 1.00
N LYS A 3 32.59 -72.32 0.36
CA LYS A 3 32.84 -72.09 -1.10
C LYS A 3 31.89 -71.08 -1.75
N LYS A 4 32.42 -69.92 -2.17
CA LYS A 4 32.69 -69.60 -3.59
C LYS A 4 33.64 -68.40 -3.75
N LYS A 5 34.60 -68.59 -4.67
CA LYS A 5 35.61 -67.68 -5.21
C LYS A 5 35.01 -66.84 -6.35
N LEU A 6 35.66 -65.70 -6.67
CA LEU A 6 36.08 -65.22 -8.01
C LEU A 6 36.79 -63.86 -7.76
N VAL A 7 38.11 -63.72 -7.70
CA VAL A 7 39.16 -63.67 -8.75
C VAL A 7 38.80 -62.87 -10.00
N GLY A 8 39.56 -61.79 -10.23
CA GLY A 8 39.68 -61.08 -11.51
C GLY A 8 40.39 -59.73 -11.34
N GLY A 9 41.73 -59.73 -11.41
CA GLY A 9 42.53 -58.51 -11.39
C GLY A 9 42.68 -57.88 -12.78
N ALA A 10 42.92 -56.57 -12.81
CA ALA A 10 43.67 -55.89 -13.87
C ALA A 10 44.20 -54.56 -13.32
N LEU A 11 45.54 -54.42 -13.32
CA LEU A 11 46.24 -53.14 -13.25
C LEU A 11 45.81 -52.26 -14.43
N LEU A 12 45.52 -50.98 -14.20
CA LEU A 12 45.74 -49.95 -15.20
C LEU A 12 46.08 -48.60 -14.55
N SER A 13 47.18 -48.05 -15.03
CA SER A 13 47.83 -46.81 -14.62
C SER A 13 47.00 -45.54 -14.88
N ALA A 14 47.33 -44.52 -14.10
CA ALA A 14 47.40 -43.10 -14.45
C ALA A 14 46.14 -42.41 -15.01
N ALA A 15 45.57 -41.51 -14.22
CA ALA A 15 45.63 -40.08 -14.50
C ALA A 15 45.07 -39.29 -13.31
N LEU A 16 45.91 -38.44 -12.72
CA LEU A 16 45.44 -37.28 -11.96
C LEU A 16 44.57 -36.44 -12.91
N LEU A 17 43.27 -36.65 -12.88
CA LEU A 17 42.32 -35.64 -13.34
C LEU A 17 42.19 -34.64 -12.21
N PHE A 18 43.01 -33.59 -12.29
CA PHE A 18 42.67 -32.30 -11.70
C PHE A 18 41.29 -31.93 -12.24
N GLY A 19 40.26 -32.23 -11.45
CA GLY A 19 38.96 -31.63 -11.62
C GLY A 19 39.14 -30.14 -11.41
N PHE A 20 39.31 -29.40 -12.50
CA PHE A 20 38.96 -27.99 -12.51
C PHE A 20 37.47 -27.91 -12.18
N SER A 21 37.15 -27.75 -10.89
CA SER A 21 35.92 -27.11 -10.51
C SER A 21 35.91 -25.74 -11.19
N PRO A 22 34.85 -25.34 -11.92
CA PRO A 22 34.74 -23.95 -12.35
C PRO A 22 34.45 -23.14 -11.09
N VAL A 23 35.50 -22.66 -10.44
CA VAL A 23 35.39 -21.69 -9.35
C VAL A 23 35.14 -20.32 -10.00
N GLY A 24 34.00 -19.72 -9.63
CA GLY A 24 33.65 -18.33 -9.92
C GLY A 24 32.26 -18.18 -10.51
N HIS A 25 31.22 -18.16 -9.66
CA HIS A 25 29.92 -17.61 -10.06
C HIS A 25 30.05 -16.09 -10.20
N ALA A 26 29.62 -15.62 -11.37
CA ALA A 26 29.86 -14.33 -12.02
C ALA A 26 29.20 -13.11 -11.35
N TYR A 27 27.96 -13.27 -10.91
CA TYR A 27 27.18 -12.35 -10.09
C TYR A 27 25.84 -13.03 -9.91
N GLU A 28 25.25 -12.94 -8.72
CA GLU A 28 24.01 -13.67 -8.42
C GLU A 28 22.82 -12.72 -8.38
N LYS A 29 21.70 -13.14 -8.99
CA LYS A 29 20.43 -12.43 -8.81
C LYS A 29 20.01 -12.53 -7.36
N GLN A 30 19.44 -11.45 -6.84
CA GLN A 30 18.79 -11.52 -5.53
C GLN A 30 17.61 -12.51 -5.59
N THR A 31 17.62 -13.48 -4.68
CA THR A 31 16.49 -14.38 -4.44
C THR A 31 15.84 -14.01 -3.11
N TYR A 32 14.52 -14.13 -3.04
CA TYR A 32 13.75 -13.77 -1.85
C TYR A 32 13.05 -15.03 -1.31
N ALA A 33 13.47 -15.49 -0.14
CA ALA A 33 12.88 -16.68 0.50
C ALA A 33 11.37 -16.53 0.75
N SER A 34 10.91 -15.29 0.97
CA SER A 34 9.50 -14.93 1.04
C SER A 34 9.25 -13.75 0.10
N GLU A 35 9.20 -14.03 -1.21
CA GLU A 35 8.94 -13.02 -2.24
C GLU A 35 7.57 -12.37 -2.01
N THR A 36 7.57 -11.04 -1.93
CA THR A 36 6.39 -10.21 -1.81
C THR A 36 6.27 -9.36 -3.06
N LYS A 37 5.06 -9.31 -3.63
CA LYS A 37 4.76 -8.57 -4.86
C LYS A 37 3.74 -7.48 -4.59
N VAL A 38 4.13 -6.24 -4.84
CA VAL A 38 3.32 -5.04 -4.56
C VAL A 38 3.06 -4.27 -5.84
N GLN A 39 1.79 -4.11 -6.22
CA GLN A 39 1.44 -3.28 -7.36
C GLN A 39 1.62 -1.79 -7.01
N LEU A 40 2.52 -1.11 -7.73
CA LEU A 40 2.81 0.30 -7.52
C LEU A 40 1.89 1.20 -8.35
N ARG A 41 1.68 0.87 -9.63
CA ARG A 41 0.85 1.66 -10.55
C ARG A 41 0.42 0.84 -11.76
N LYS A 42 -0.76 1.20 -12.30
CA LYS A 42 -1.20 0.90 -13.66
C LYS A 42 -1.37 2.22 -14.43
N ALA A 43 -0.72 2.37 -15.57
CA ALA A 43 -0.86 3.55 -16.45
C ALA A 43 -0.46 3.23 -17.90
N PRO A 44 -0.87 4.03 -18.89
CA PRO A 44 -0.47 3.85 -20.30
C PRO A 44 1.06 3.90 -20.52
N SER A 45 1.76 4.70 -19.70
CA SER A 45 3.21 4.83 -19.73
C SER A 45 3.73 5.05 -18.31
N LEU A 46 4.84 4.39 -17.96
CA LEU A 46 5.51 4.49 -16.66
C LEU A 46 7.01 4.67 -16.86
N GLN A 47 7.63 5.63 -16.18
CA GLN A 47 9.07 5.86 -16.23
C GLN A 47 9.72 5.41 -14.92
N VAL A 48 10.76 4.59 -15.02
CA VAL A 48 11.52 4.04 -13.89
C VAL A 48 13.00 4.33 -14.10
N GLN A 49 13.69 4.84 -13.08
CA GLN A 49 15.13 5.07 -13.12
C GLN A 49 15.85 4.01 -12.29
N LEU A 50 16.80 3.29 -12.88
CA LEU A 50 17.56 2.24 -12.22
C LEU A 50 18.84 2.82 -11.64
N ASN A 51 19.09 2.71 -10.34
CA ASN A 51 20.35 3.10 -9.71
C ASN A 51 21.01 1.84 -9.16
N GLY A 52 22.21 1.51 -9.63
CA GLY A 52 22.84 0.21 -9.35
C GLY A 52 22.73 -0.73 -10.53
N LEU A 53 22.88 -2.03 -10.28
CA LEU A 53 23.01 -3.04 -11.31
C LEU A 53 21.77 -3.93 -11.36
N PHE A 54 21.19 -4.07 -12.55
CA PHE A 54 19.98 -4.85 -12.77
C PHE A 54 20.11 -5.73 -14.02
N GLU A 55 19.51 -6.92 -13.96
CA GLU A 55 19.33 -7.77 -15.13
C GLU A 55 17.86 -7.77 -15.54
N ILE A 56 17.60 -7.46 -16.80
CA ILE A 56 16.29 -7.65 -17.42
C ILE A 56 16.18 -9.07 -17.96
N GLU A 57 15.09 -9.77 -17.62
CA GLU A 57 14.63 -10.99 -18.25
C GLU A 57 13.36 -10.71 -19.04
N ASN A 58 13.40 -11.02 -20.35
CA ASN A 58 12.20 -11.10 -21.17
C ASN A 58 11.44 -12.39 -20.78
N MET A 59 10.28 -12.27 -20.14
CA MET A 59 9.57 -13.44 -19.61
C MET A 59 8.94 -14.30 -20.72
N THR A 60 8.91 -13.82 -21.97
CA THR A 60 8.48 -14.60 -23.14
C THR A 60 9.64 -15.39 -23.74
N SER A 61 10.73 -14.71 -24.13
CA SER A 61 11.86 -15.38 -24.81
C SER A 61 12.86 -16.02 -23.84
N ARG A 62 12.79 -15.68 -22.55
CA ARG A 62 13.78 -16.00 -21.51
C ARG A 62 15.17 -15.41 -21.75
N GLU A 63 15.29 -14.50 -22.71
CA GLU A 63 16.52 -13.75 -22.92
C GLU A 63 16.81 -12.86 -21.71
N LYS A 64 18.08 -12.84 -21.29
CA LYS A 64 18.59 -12.11 -20.14
C LYS A 64 19.66 -11.12 -20.60
N THR A 65 19.59 -9.92 -20.06
CA THR A 65 20.53 -8.85 -20.38
C THR A 65 20.84 -8.05 -19.11
N LEU A 66 22.12 -7.87 -18.82
CA LEU A 66 22.56 -6.93 -17.80
C LEU A 66 22.44 -5.51 -18.35
N LEU A 67 21.84 -4.60 -17.58
CA LEU A 67 21.68 -3.20 -17.96
C LEU A 67 22.83 -2.35 -17.43
N VAL A 68 23.17 -1.29 -18.15
CA VAL A 68 24.08 -0.26 -17.61
C VAL A 68 23.47 0.41 -16.38
N PRO A 69 24.29 0.79 -15.38
CA PRO A 69 23.81 1.54 -14.23
C PRO A 69 23.19 2.89 -14.61
N SER A 70 22.31 3.43 -13.75
CA SER A 70 21.73 4.77 -13.89
C SER A 70 20.82 4.96 -15.11
N VAL A 71 20.37 3.87 -15.75
CA VAL A 71 19.52 3.92 -16.94
C VAL A 71 18.06 4.25 -16.60
N SER A 72 17.45 5.11 -17.41
CA SER A 72 16.00 5.35 -17.38
C SER A 72 15.29 4.42 -18.34
N VAL A 73 14.23 3.79 -17.85
CA VAL A 73 13.42 2.81 -18.56
C VAL A 73 11.98 3.32 -18.64
N THR A 74 11.41 3.31 -19.84
CA THR A 74 10.00 3.59 -20.09
C THR A 74 9.26 2.29 -20.36
N LEU A 75 8.21 2.04 -19.59
CA LEU A 75 7.33 0.88 -19.69
C LEU A 75 6.01 1.30 -20.32
N THR A 76 5.64 0.65 -21.41
CA THR A 76 4.33 0.81 -22.06
C THR A 76 3.70 -0.55 -22.34
N ALA A 77 2.42 -0.56 -22.69
CA ALA A 77 1.76 -1.77 -23.15
C ALA A 77 0.89 -1.47 -24.37
N TYR A 78 0.87 -2.39 -25.32
CA TYR A 78 0.00 -2.30 -26.49
C TYR A 78 -0.45 -3.71 -26.88
N ASN A 79 -1.76 -3.87 -27.10
CA ASN A 79 -2.38 -5.15 -27.45
C ASN A 79 -1.92 -6.32 -26.55
N GLY A 80 -1.88 -6.10 -25.23
CA GLY A 80 -1.46 -7.13 -24.27
C GLY A 80 0.03 -7.47 -24.29
N THR A 81 0.85 -6.76 -25.06
CA THR A 81 2.32 -6.92 -25.07
C THR A 81 2.97 -5.79 -24.29
N ALA A 82 3.82 -6.13 -23.32
CA ALA A 82 4.62 -5.15 -22.61
C ALA A 82 5.79 -4.72 -23.48
N LYS A 83 6.09 -3.42 -23.48
CA LYS A 83 7.27 -2.85 -24.12
C LYS A 83 8.12 -2.13 -23.08
N LEU A 84 9.41 -2.40 -23.12
CA LEU A 84 10.43 -1.76 -22.29
C LEU A 84 11.39 -1.02 -23.20
N THR A 85 11.47 0.31 -23.04
CA THR A 85 12.35 1.18 -23.82
C THR A 85 13.42 1.76 -22.90
N ALA A 86 14.69 1.62 -23.26
CA ALA A 86 15.82 2.20 -22.56
C ALA A 86 16.73 2.90 -23.58
N GLY A 87 16.88 4.22 -23.47
CA GLY A 87 17.54 5.01 -24.51
C GLY A 87 16.82 4.88 -25.86
N THR A 88 17.55 4.49 -26.90
CA THR A 88 17.01 4.20 -28.24
C THR A 88 16.55 2.75 -28.42
N ASP A 89 16.88 1.89 -27.46
CA ASP A 89 16.62 0.46 -27.56
C ASP A 89 15.23 0.12 -27.00
N SER A 90 14.58 -0.84 -27.62
CA SER A 90 13.26 -1.32 -27.22
C SER A 90 13.23 -2.84 -27.19
N TYR A 91 12.51 -3.38 -26.20
CA TYR A 91 12.25 -4.79 -26.00
C TYR A 91 10.75 -5.01 -25.90
N SER A 92 10.24 -6.11 -26.45
CA SER A 92 8.83 -6.50 -26.35
C SER A 92 8.70 -7.89 -25.75
N ALA A 93 7.75 -8.06 -24.83
CA ALA A 93 7.48 -9.33 -24.18
C ALA A 93 5.98 -9.50 -23.92
N GLY A 94 5.39 -10.56 -24.47
CA GLY A 94 3.97 -10.89 -24.23
C GLY A 94 3.68 -11.21 -22.76
N ALA A 95 4.63 -11.87 -22.07
CA ALA A 95 4.52 -12.23 -20.66
C ALA A 95 5.06 -11.15 -19.70
N GLY A 96 5.58 -10.04 -20.24
CA GLY A 96 6.21 -8.97 -19.48
C GLY A 96 7.71 -9.15 -19.23
N PHE A 97 8.25 -8.30 -18.37
CA PHE A 97 9.66 -8.27 -18.00
C PHE A 97 9.82 -8.47 -16.50
N LYS A 98 10.86 -9.21 -16.09
CA LYS A 98 11.37 -9.23 -14.73
C LYS A 98 12.71 -8.51 -14.71
N VAL A 99 12.81 -7.41 -13.97
CA VAL A 99 14.04 -6.64 -13.80
C VAL A 99 14.58 -6.91 -12.40
N SER A 100 15.65 -7.69 -12.33
CA SER A 100 16.17 -8.27 -11.09
C SER A 100 17.36 -7.48 -10.56
N GLU A 101 17.32 -7.13 -9.27
CA GLU A 101 18.50 -6.67 -8.55
C GLU A 101 19.58 -7.75 -8.53
N ILE A 102 20.84 -7.32 -8.66
CA ILE A 102 22.02 -8.18 -8.51
C ILE A 102 22.51 -8.12 -7.07
N ALA A 103 22.50 -9.26 -6.38
CA ALA A 103 22.87 -9.41 -4.96
C ALA A 103 24.36 -9.20 -4.71
N SER A 104 25.17 -9.76 -5.61
CA SER A 104 26.63 -9.72 -5.56
C SER A 104 27.13 -9.19 -6.90
N PRO A 105 27.19 -7.85 -7.09
CA PRO A 105 27.68 -7.29 -8.34
C PRO A 105 29.14 -7.68 -8.57
N PRO A 106 29.57 -7.86 -9.84
CA PRO A 106 30.96 -8.16 -10.14
C PRO A 106 31.85 -6.96 -9.77
N ALA A 107 33.15 -7.17 -9.58
CA ALA A 107 34.05 -6.07 -9.25
C ALA A 107 34.11 -5.00 -10.37
N LYS A 108 34.08 -5.46 -11.63
CA LYS A 108 34.09 -4.61 -12.82
C LYS A 108 33.01 -5.06 -13.80
N ILE A 109 32.45 -4.10 -14.52
CA ILE A 109 31.59 -4.32 -15.68
C ILE A 109 32.23 -3.71 -16.92
N VAL A 110 31.80 -4.16 -18.08
CA VAL A 110 32.07 -3.54 -19.38
C VAL A 110 30.76 -2.95 -19.91
N ARG A 111 30.77 -1.65 -20.18
CA ARG A 111 29.67 -0.95 -20.87
C ARG A 111 30.06 -0.63 -22.32
N PHE A 112 29.06 -0.50 -23.19
CA PHE A 112 29.27 -0.30 -24.62
C PHE A 112 28.99 1.14 -25.05
N THR A 113 29.89 1.73 -25.84
CA THR A 113 29.75 3.10 -26.37
C THR A 113 29.09 3.13 -27.75
N SER A 114 29.06 1.99 -28.45
CA SER A 114 28.37 1.69 -29.71
C SER A 114 27.87 0.24 -29.73
N PRO A 115 27.00 -0.15 -30.68
CA PRO A 115 26.78 -1.57 -30.94
C PRO A 115 28.12 -2.30 -31.04
N THR A 116 28.29 -3.34 -30.24
CA THR A 116 29.60 -3.99 -30.04
C THR A 116 29.46 -5.50 -30.23
N GLU A 117 30.24 -6.05 -31.15
CA GLU A 117 30.29 -7.49 -31.38
C GLU A 117 31.10 -8.19 -30.28
N VAL A 118 30.48 -9.16 -29.62
CA VAL A 118 31.14 -10.11 -28.72
C VAL A 118 31.66 -11.25 -29.58
N ARG A 119 32.98 -11.39 -29.66
CA ARG A 119 33.65 -12.36 -30.54
C ARG A 119 34.18 -13.58 -29.78
N LYS A 120 34.40 -14.69 -30.48
CA LYS A 120 35.02 -15.90 -29.91
C LYS A 120 36.48 -15.69 -29.49
N SER A 121 37.21 -14.80 -30.17
CA SER A 121 38.62 -14.49 -29.90
C SER A 121 38.90 -12.98 -29.96
N ALA A 122 40.00 -12.55 -29.33
CA ALA A 122 40.45 -11.16 -29.25
C ALA A 122 41.08 -10.63 -30.56
N VAL A 123 40.36 -10.76 -31.69
CA VAL A 123 40.76 -10.22 -33.01
C VAL A 123 39.53 -9.83 -33.81
N ASP A 124 39.64 -8.78 -34.64
CA ASP A 124 38.51 -8.23 -35.40
C ASP A 124 37.91 -9.22 -36.42
N SER A 125 38.70 -10.14 -36.96
CA SER A 125 38.25 -11.16 -37.92
C SER A 125 37.53 -12.37 -37.28
N SER A 126 37.49 -12.44 -35.95
CA SER A 126 36.85 -13.57 -35.24
C SER A 126 35.33 -13.52 -35.37
N GLU A 127 34.71 -14.71 -35.42
CA GLU A 127 33.26 -14.87 -35.46
C GLU A 127 32.56 -14.13 -34.32
N SER A 128 31.52 -13.37 -34.66
CA SER A 128 30.64 -12.68 -33.71
C SER A 128 29.62 -13.67 -33.14
N ILE A 129 29.50 -13.71 -31.81
CA ILE A 129 28.57 -14.54 -31.05
C ILE A 129 27.25 -13.78 -30.82
N ARG A 130 27.36 -12.48 -30.48
CA ARG A 130 26.23 -11.59 -30.18
C ARG A 130 26.67 -10.14 -30.37
N THR A 131 25.79 -9.30 -30.85
CA THR A 131 25.99 -7.84 -30.87
C THR A 131 25.28 -7.21 -29.69
N MET A 132 26.04 -6.60 -28.79
CA MET A 132 25.56 -5.92 -27.58
C MET A 132 25.10 -4.51 -27.91
N LYS A 133 24.03 -4.06 -27.25
CA LYS A 133 23.51 -2.69 -27.40
C LYS A 133 24.14 -1.74 -26.39
N LYS A 134 24.05 -0.42 -26.62
CA LYS A 134 24.66 0.61 -25.75
C LYS A 134 24.14 0.57 -24.31
N ILE A 135 22.88 0.18 -24.13
CA ILE A 135 22.26 0.12 -22.80
C ILE A 135 22.56 -1.17 -22.05
N GLU A 136 23.27 -2.10 -22.69
CA GLU A 136 23.66 -3.37 -22.09
C GLU A 136 25.03 -3.26 -21.42
N ALA A 137 25.26 -4.14 -20.46
CA ALA A 137 26.54 -4.33 -19.83
C ALA A 137 26.92 -5.82 -19.88
N ALA A 138 28.18 -6.10 -19.61
CA ALA A 138 28.67 -7.45 -19.36
C ALA A 138 29.62 -7.45 -18.16
N GLU A 139 29.80 -8.59 -17.53
CA GLU A 139 30.83 -8.73 -16.50
C GLU A 139 32.22 -8.70 -17.16
N TYR A 140 33.15 -7.96 -16.56
CA TYR A 140 34.56 -8.01 -16.92
C TYR A 140 35.24 -9.21 -16.26
N ILE A 141 35.97 -10.01 -17.03
CA ILE A 141 36.76 -11.16 -16.53
C ILE A 141 38.26 -10.84 -16.55
N THR A 142 38.78 -10.46 -17.71
CA THR A 142 40.21 -10.18 -17.93
C THR A 142 40.37 -9.31 -19.18
N GLU A 143 41.61 -8.96 -19.53
CA GLU A 143 41.94 -8.26 -20.76
C GLU A 143 43.21 -8.80 -21.43
N THR A 144 43.34 -8.55 -22.72
CA THR A 144 44.56 -8.81 -23.49
C THR A 144 44.75 -7.73 -24.55
N THR A 145 45.96 -7.60 -25.08
CA THR A 145 46.22 -6.71 -26.22
C THR A 145 46.55 -7.54 -27.44
N SER A 146 45.84 -7.28 -28.54
CA SER A 146 45.98 -8.00 -29.80
C SER A 146 45.80 -7.04 -30.95
N SER A 147 46.73 -7.08 -31.91
CA SER A 147 46.79 -6.15 -33.05
C SER A 147 46.72 -4.66 -32.65
N GLY A 148 47.36 -4.31 -31.53
CA GLY A 148 47.38 -2.93 -31.00
C GLY A 148 46.07 -2.47 -30.35
N VAL A 149 45.12 -3.37 -30.12
CA VAL A 149 43.82 -3.08 -29.52
C VAL A 149 43.69 -3.84 -28.21
N VAL A 150 43.22 -3.18 -27.16
CA VAL A 150 42.86 -3.85 -25.90
C VAL A 150 41.51 -4.55 -26.10
N TRP A 151 41.44 -5.80 -25.69
CA TRP A 151 40.24 -6.62 -25.72
C TRP A 151 39.88 -7.04 -24.32
N TYR A 152 38.62 -6.84 -23.94
CA TYR A 152 38.09 -7.30 -22.66
C TYR A 152 37.43 -8.66 -22.85
N ASN A 153 37.83 -9.65 -22.05
CA ASN A 153 37.08 -10.89 -21.91
C ASN A 153 35.89 -10.61 -21.00
N VAL A 154 34.71 -10.94 -21.49
CA VAL A 154 33.46 -10.66 -20.81
C VAL A 154 32.59 -11.90 -20.66
N GLN A 155 31.77 -11.93 -19.62
CA GLN A 155 30.72 -12.92 -19.44
C GLN A 155 29.34 -12.24 -19.51
N LEU A 156 28.49 -12.76 -20.39
CA LEU A 156 27.12 -12.31 -20.58
C LEU A 156 26.19 -12.94 -19.53
N SER A 157 24.98 -12.38 -19.37
CA SER A 157 23.94 -12.93 -18.47
C SER A 157 23.48 -14.34 -18.84
N SER A 158 23.70 -14.78 -20.08
CA SER A 158 23.47 -16.17 -20.52
C SER A 158 24.54 -17.15 -20.00
N GLY A 159 25.62 -16.67 -19.39
CA GLY A 159 26.82 -17.44 -19.06
C GLY A 159 27.82 -17.56 -20.22
N THR A 160 27.46 -17.07 -21.41
CA THR A 160 28.35 -17.08 -22.58
C THR A 160 29.55 -16.15 -22.35
N ARG A 161 30.76 -16.62 -22.64
CA ARG A 161 31.98 -15.81 -22.62
C ARG A 161 32.41 -15.42 -24.02
N GLY A 162 33.03 -14.24 -24.14
CA GLY A 162 33.61 -13.76 -25.39
C GLY A 162 34.49 -12.55 -25.19
N TRP A 163 34.95 -11.96 -26.29
CA TRP A 163 35.86 -10.82 -26.30
C TRP A 163 35.22 -9.61 -26.97
N VAL A 164 35.38 -8.44 -26.36
CA VAL A 164 34.90 -7.15 -26.89
C VAL A 164 36.04 -6.16 -26.99
N SER A 165 36.02 -5.33 -28.03
CA SER A 165 37.08 -4.36 -28.31
C SER A 165 36.94 -3.12 -27.44
N SER A 166 38.05 -2.60 -26.90
CA SER A 166 38.07 -1.30 -26.20
C SER A 166 37.74 -0.10 -27.11
N LYS A 167 37.73 -0.29 -28.44
CA LYS A 167 37.28 0.75 -29.40
C LYS A 167 35.81 1.12 -29.23
N SER A 168 34.99 0.18 -28.75
CA SER A 168 33.53 0.34 -28.61
C SER A 168 33.02 0.00 -27.21
N SER A 169 33.92 -0.20 -26.25
CA SER A 169 33.57 -0.60 -24.89
C SER A 169 34.54 -0.04 -23.86
N ILE A 170 34.04 0.12 -22.63
CA ILE A 170 34.79 0.69 -21.50
C ILE A 170 34.61 -0.25 -20.30
N ALA A 171 35.70 -0.71 -19.72
CA ALA A 171 35.71 -1.43 -18.45
C ALA A 171 35.73 -0.43 -17.29
N GLU A 172 34.83 -0.59 -16.33
CA GLU A 172 34.69 0.28 -15.16
C GLU A 172 34.32 -0.51 -13.91
N SER A 173 34.52 0.08 -12.73
CA SER A 173 34.09 -0.55 -11.48
C SER A 173 32.56 -0.63 -11.44
N ALA A 174 32.02 -1.74 -10.94
CA ALA A 174 30.58 -1.82 -10.74
C ALA A 174 30.12 -0.84 -9.66
N PRO A 175 28.85 -0.40 -9.68
CA PRO A 175 28.29 0.42 -8.62
C PRO A 175 28.46 -0.25 -7.25
N SER A 176 28.87 0.53 -6.25
CA SER A 176 28.87 0.08 -4.86
C SER A 176 27.57 0.48 -4.18
N GLY A 177 27.11 -0.36 -3.24
CA GLY A 177 25.87 -0.13 -2.48
C GLY A 177 24.65 -0.90 -3.00
N LEU A 178 23.49 -0.59 -2.44
CA LEU A 178 22.21 -1.23 -2.78
C LEU A 178 21.74 -0.80 -4.16
N SER A 179 21.21 -1.73 -4.95
CA SER A 179 20.56 -1.37 -6.20
C SER A 179 19.12 -0.97 -5.92
N LEU A 180 18.77 0.27 -6.28
CA LEU A 180 17.46 0.85 -6.05
C LEU A 180 16.87 1.33 -7.37
N PHE A 181 15.61 1.00 -7.64
CA PHE A 181 14.88 1.67 -8.70
C PHE A 181 14.03 2.80 -8.13
N LYS A 182 13.91 3.88 -8.89
CA LYS A 182 13.10 5.05 -8.56
C LYS A 182 11.90 5.11 -9.48
N TYR A 183 10.73 5.26 -8.89
CA TYR A 183 9.48 5.53 -9.59
C TYR A 183 8.83 6.77 -8.95
N ASN A 184 8.51 7.76 -9.78
CA ASN A 184 8.18 9.12 -9.33
C ASN A 184 9.27 9.69 -8.41
N SER A 185 8.91 10.12 -7.20
CA SER A 185 9.84 10.67 -6.20
C SER A 185 10.38 9.62 -5.22
N LEU A 186 9.90 8.36 -5.29
CA LEU A 186 10.21 7.31 -4.33
C LEU A 186 11.21 6.30 -4.91
N GLN A 187 12.12 5.84 -4.05
CA GLN A 187 13.06 4.75 -4.32
C GLN A 187 12.56 3.46 -3.67
N TYR A 188 12.87 2.34 -4.29
CA TYR A 188 12.43 1.02 -3.89
C TYR A 188 13.63 0.06 -3.92
N ARG A 189 13.71 -0.80 -2.90
CA ARG A 189 14.63 -1.96 -2.90
C ARG A 189 14.12 -3.06 -3.82
N GLY A 190 15.02 -3.97 -4.14
CA GLY A 190 14.68 -5.21 -4.79
C GLY A 190 14.39 -5.05 -6.27
N SER A 191 13.68 -6.04 -6.78
CA SER A 191 13.37 -6.22 -8.19
C SER A 191 12.04 -5.57 -8.55
N PHE A 192 11.70 -5.53 -9.84
CA PHE A 192 10.35 -5.23 -10.27
C PHE A 192 9.92 -6.06 -11.49
N GLU A 193 8.61 -6.22 -11.64
CA GLU A 193 7.99 -6.76 -12.84
C GLU A 193 7.21 -5.68 -13.58
N ALA A 194 7.29 -5.70 -14.90
CA ALA A 194 6.50 -4.86 -15.79
C ALA A 194 5.65 -5.75 -16.70
N LYS A 195 4.33 -5.64 -16.61
CA LYS A 195 3.39 -6.46 -17.39
C LYS A 195 2.39 -5.59 -18.14
N ALA A 196 1.89 -6.12 -19.25
CA ALA A 196 0.74 -5.54 -19.91
C ALA A 196 -0.54 -5.90 -19.12
N ASP A 197 -1.42 -4.92 -18.99
CA ASP A 197 -2.77 -5.08 -18.46
C ASP A 197 -3.70 -4.23 -19.35
N GLY A 198 -4.21 -4.87 -20.40
CA GLY A 198 -4.89 -4.21 -21.52
C GLY A 198 -3.95 -3.28 -22.28
N SER A 199 -4.31 -2.00 -22.37
CA SER A 199 -3.51 -0.92 -22.98
C SER A 199 -2.61 -0.20 -21.98
N SER A 200 -2.56 -0.65 -20.72
CA SER A 200 -1.73 -0.06 -19.67
C SER A 200 -0.58 -0.99 -19.28
N ALA A 201 0.56 -0.40 -18.93
CA ALA A 201 1.61 -1.11 -18.20
C ALA A 201 1.25 -1.14 -16.71
N ALA A 202 1.46 -2.29 -16.08
CA ALA A 202 1.38 -2.50 -14.65
C ALA A 202 2.78 -2.74 -14.09
N LEU A 203 3.18 -1.93 -13.11
CA LEU A 203 4.47 -2.00 -12.42
C LEU A 203 4.28 -2.63 -11.04
N TYR A 204 5.05 -3.69 -10.77
CA TYR A 204 5.04 -4.41 -9.50
C TYR A 204 6.43 -4.39 -8.88
N ASN A 205 6.57 -3.94 -7.64
CA ASN A 205 7.81 -4.13 -6.87
C ASN A 205 7.84 -5.56 -6.32
N VAL A 206 8.99 -6.22 -6.45
CA VAL A 206 9.23 -7.60 -6.05
C VAL A 206 10.44 -7.64 -5.12
N LEU A 207 10.21 -7.95 -3.85
CA LEU A 207 11.23 -7.90 -2.79
C LEU A 207 10.94 -8.91 -1.69
N GLY A 208 11.88 -9.08 -0.76
CA GLY A 208 11.67 -9.93 0.42
C GLY A 208 10.63 -9.33 1.35
N LEU A 209 9.83 -10.17 2.00
CA LEU A 209 8.79 -9.75 2.96
C LEU A 209 9.33 -8.80 4.03
N GLU A 210 10.50 -9.08 4.61
CA GLU A 210 11.10 -8.20 5.62
C GLU A 210 11.52 -6.84 5.05
N ASP A 211 12.01 -6.78 3.80
CA ASP A 211 12.33 -5.51 3.14
C ASP A 211 11.06 -4.71 2.78
N TYR A 212 9.98 -5.40 2.41
CA TYR A 212 8.67 -4.79 2.23
C TYR A 212 8.20 -4.10 3.52
N LEU A 213 8.33 -4.78 4.67
CA LEU A 213 7.89 -4.24 5.96
C LEU A 213 8.67 -2.99 6.39
N LYS A 214 9.95 -2.87 6.01
CA LYS A 214 10.75 -1.64 6.23
C LYS A 214 10.13 -0.42 5.55
N GLY A 215 9.48 -0.61 4.40
CA GLY A 215 8.75 0.43 3.70
C GLY A 215 7.28 0.60 4.15
N VAL A 216 6.75 -0.29 5.01
CA VAL A 216 5.37 -0.20 5.52
C VAL A 216 5.33 0.39 6.92
N VAL A 217 6.05 -0.19 7.88
CA VAL A 217 5.98 0.17 9.30
C VAL A 217 6.14 1.68 9.55
N PRO A 218 7.14 2.39 9.00
CA PRO A 218 7.29 3.83 9.23
C PRO A 218 6.23 4.71 8.55
N ASN A 219 5.47 4.18 7.59
CA ASN A 219 4.36 4.88 6.96
C ASN A 219 3.03 4.68 7.70
N GLU A 220 2.92 3.59 8.48
CA GLU A 220 1.75 3.30 9.30
C GLU A 220 1.90 3.83 10.73
N MET A 221 3.12 3.80 11.27
CA MET A 221 3.40 4.20 12.65
C MET A 221 4.62 5.12 12.69
N PRO A 222 4.57 6.26 13.41
CA PRO A 222 5.73 7.13 13.54
C PRO A 222 6.93 6.37 14.12
N ALA A 223 8.07 6.41 13.43
CA ALA A 223 9.27 5.69 13.86
C ALA A 223 9.85 6.17 15.22
N SER A 224 9.38 7.31 15.74
CA SER A 224 9.69 7.81 17.08
C SER A 224 8.86 7.18 18.20
N TRP A 225 7.85 6.37 17.88
CA TRP A 225 7.03 5.69 18.88
C TRP A 225 7.79 4.55 19.56
N HIS A 226 7.18 4.02 20.62
CA HIS A 226 7.83 3.03 21.46
C HIS A 226 8.26 1.79 20.64
N PRO A 227 9.48 1.25 20.82
CA PRO A 227 9.98 0.13 20.03
C PRO A 227 9.08 -1.11 20.04
N GLU A 228 8.46 -1.43 21.19
CA GLU A 228 7.50 -2.54 21.30
C GLU A 228 6.21 -2.31 20.48
N ALA A 229 5.80 -1.05 20.27
CA ALA A 229 4.68 -0.74 19.39
C ALA A 229 5.06 -0.91 17.90
N LEU A 230 6.28 -0.49 17.53
CA LEU A 230 6.82 -0.73 16.18
C LEU A 230 6.96 -2.23 15.89
N LYS A 231 7.38 -3.03 16.88
CA LYS A 231 7.43 -4.49 16.78
C LYS A 231 6.04 -5.10 16.62
N ALA A 232 5.06 -4.65 17.41
CA ALA A 232 3.67 -5.07 17.26
C ALA A 232 3.13 -4.75 15.85
N GLN A 233 3.41 -3.54 15.34
CA GLN A 233 3.06 -3.14 13.98
C GLN A 233 3.74 -4.02 12.92
N ALA A 234 5.02 -4.37 13.09
CA ALA A 234 5.72 -5.28 12.18
C ALA A 234 5.08 -6.66 12.15
N ILE A 235 4.75 -7.26 13.31
CA ILE A 235 4.08 -8.57 13.41
C ILE A 235 2.71 -8.56 12.71
N VAL A 236 1.90 -7.54 12.97
CA VAL A 236 0.57 -7.38 12.37
C VAL A 236 0.68 -7.15 10.86
N ALA A 237 1.57 -6.26 10.43
CA ALA A 237 1.79 -5.98 9.02
C ALA A 237 2.29 -7.20 8.24
N ARG A 238 3.19 -8.00 8.85
CA ARG A 238 3.68 -9.26 8.28
C ARG A 238 2.55 -10.26 8.08
N SER A 239 1.71 -10.41 9.11
CA SER A 239 0.56 -11.33 9.08
C SER A 239 -0.45 -10.95 8.01
N PHE A 240 -0.74 -9.64 7.88
CA PHE A 240 -1.58 -9.10 6.82
C PHE A 240 -1.00 -9.40 5.43
N ALA A 241 0.29 -9.11 5.23
CA ALA A 241 0.95 -9.27 3.94
C ALA A 241 0.95 -10.73 3.45
N VAL A 242 1.21 -11.68 4.34
CA VAL A 242 1.23 -13.12 4.01
C VAL A 242 -0.17 -13.67 3.72
N ASN A 243 -1.22 -13.13 4.35
CA ASN A 243 -2.59 -13.59 4.16
C ASN A 243 -3.35 -12.81 3.06
N SER A 244 -2.73 -11.83 2.42
CA SER A 244 -3.37 -11.02 1.38
C SER A 244 -3.24 -11.66 -0.01
N MET A 245 -4.35 -11.72 -0.77
CA MET A 245 -4.35 -12.21 -2.17
C MET A 245 -3.70 -11.23 -3.18
N GLY A 246 -3.30 -10.04 -2.74
CA GLY A 246 -2.60 -9.06 -3.54
C GLY A 246 -2.35 -7.77 -2.75
N LEU A 247 -1.15 -7.21 -2.87
CA LEU A 247 -0.77 -5.97 -2.19
C LEU A 247 -0.73 -4.80 -3.17
N SER A 248 -1.29 -3.67 -2.76
CA SER A 248 -1.14 -2.38 -3.41
C SER A 248 -0.40 -1.41 -2.49
N ASN A 249 0.21 -0.36 -3.04
CA ASN A 249 0.86 0.69 -2.24
C ASN A 249 -0.12 1.72 -1.63
N THR A 250 -1.43 1.46 -1.69
CA THR A 250 -2.47 2.37 -1.20
C THR A 250 -3.08 1.88 0.11
N ALA A 251 -3.87 2.74 0.77
CA ALA A 251 -4.63 2.39 1.97
C ALA A 251 -5.63 1.23 1.78
N LYS A 252 -5.88 0.76 0.54
CA LYS A 252 -6.61 -0.50 0.28
C LYS A 252 -5.87 -1.75 0.78
N SER A 253 -4.56 -1.64 1.00
CA SER A 253 -3.73 -2.69 1.59
C SER A 253 -2.99 -2.11 2.80
N GLN A 254 -1.76 -1.64 2.58
CA GLN A 254 -0.93 -0.96 3.57
C GLN A 254 -0.20 0.16 2.82
N VAL A 255 0.06 1.28 3.50
CA VAL A 255 0.80 2.38 2.92
C VAL A 255 2.26 1.95 2.75
N TYR A 256 2.67 1.70 1.50
CA TYR A 256 4.01 1.26 1.14
C TYR A 256 4.70 2.30 0.26
N ASN A 257 5.70 2.99 0.81
CA ASN A 257 6.43 4.04 0.10
C ASN A 257 7.91 3.69 -0.17
N GLY A 258 8.24 2.40 -0.10
CA GLY A 258 9.55 1.87 -0.43
C GLY A 258 10.68 2.34 0.47
N TYR A 259 11.89 2.25 -0.08
CA TYR A 259 13.16 2.59 0.58
C TYR A 259 13.20 4.04 1.08
N SER A 260 12.59 4.97 0.33
CA SER A 260 12.61 6.40 0.65
C SER A 260 11.96 6.77 1.98
N LYS A 261 11.20 5.84 2.60
CA LYS A 261 10.53 6.06 3.88
C LYS A 261 11.03 5.14 4.99
N GLU A 262 12.07 4.35 4.76
CA GLU A 262 12.68 3.55 5.82
C GLU A 262 13.25 4.43 6.94
N ASP A 263 13.17 3.92 8.17
CA ASP A 263 13.80 4.50 9.34
C ASP A 263 14.53 3.38 10.11
N SER A 264 15.73 3.66 10.61
CA SER A 264 16.55 2.65 11.29
C SER A 264 15.86 2.05 12.52
N ARG A 265 15.00 2.83 13.21
CA ARG A 265 14.27 2.37 14.40
C ARG A 265 13.17 1.37 14.04
N SER A 266 12.37 1.66 13.02
CA SER A 266 11.37 0.71 12.51
C SER A 266 12.03 -0.51 11.86
N ASN A 267 13.15 -0.31 11.16
CA ASN A 267 13.91 -1.42 10.57
C ASN A 267 14.44 -2.38 11.64
N ALA A 268 14.91 -1.86 12.79
CA ALA A 268 15.31 -2.67 13.93
C ALA A 268 14.13 -3.46 14.53
N ALA A 269 12.93 -2.87 14.58
CA ALA A 269 11.73 -3.57 15.04
C ALA A 269 11.29 -4.70 14.08
N VAL A 270 11.37 -4.45 12.77
CA VAL A 270 11.14 -5.47 11.73
C VAL A 270 12.12 -6.64 11.91
N ALA A 271 13.42 -6.36 12.00
CA ALA A 271 14.45 -7.38 12.18
C ALA A 271 14.28 -8.16 13.50
N ALA A 272 13.96 -7.49 14.60
CA ALA A 272 13.75 -8.12 15.90
C ALA A 272 12.52 -9.05 15.94
N THR A 273 11.62 -8.94 14.96
CA THR A 273 10.38 -9.75 14.86
C THR A 273 10.36 -10.60 13.60
N GLU A 274 11.50 -10.85 12.97
CA GLU A 274 11.60 -11.60 11.72
C GLU A 274 10.87 -12.96 11.82
N GLY A 275 9.96 -13.19 10.87
CA GLY A 275 9.11 -14.38 10.81
C GLY A 275 7.98 -14.45 11.85
N VAL A 276 7.94 -13.58 12.86
CA VAL A 276 6.89 -13.60 13.90
C VAL A 276 5.58 -13.06 13.30
N MET A 277 4.52 -13.86 13.43
CA MET A 277 3.17 -13.58 12.92
C MET A 277 2.09 -13.93 13.93
N VAL A 278 0.89 -13.42 13.70
CA VAL A 278 -0.33 -13.75 14.43
C VAL A 278 -1.02 -14.89 13.72
N LYS A 279 -1.28 -16.00 14.43
CA LYS A 279 -1.81 -17.23 13.86
C LYS A 279 -3.08 -17.68 14.57
N HIS A 280 -4.03 -18.19 13.79
CA HIS A 280 -5.21 -18.90 14.27
C HIS A 280 -5.26 -20.25 13.56
N ASN A 281 -5.40 -21.35 14.31
CA ASN A 281 -5.33 -22.71 13.78
C ASN A 281 -4.06 -22.96 12.94
N GLY A 282 -2.91 -22.45 13.39
CA GLY A 282 -1.61 -22.62 12.74
C GLY A 282 -1.39 -21.79 11.47
N LYS A 283 -2.39 -21.01 11.02
CA LYS A 283 -2.30 -20.17 9.81
C LYS A 283 -2.23 -18.69 10.17
N PRO A 284 -1.44 -17.87 9.45
CA PRO A 284 -1.47 -16.41 9.60
C PRO A 284 -2.89 -15.87 9.47
N VAL A 285 -3.26 -14.94 10.35
CA VAL A 285 -4.59 -14.33 10.36
C VAL A 285 -4.68 -13.12 9.43
N GLN A 286 -5.90 -12.75 9.06
CA GLN A 286 -6.15 -11.45 8.44
C GLN A 286 -6.04 -10.37 9.53
N ALA A 287 -4.87 -9.75 9.63
CA ALA A 287 -4.55 -8.84 10.74
C ALA A 287 -4.77 -7.37 10.34
N PHE A 288 -5.95 -6.83 10.65
CA PHE A 288 -6.26 -5.42 10.40
C PHE A 288 -5.74 -4.51 11.52
N PHE A 289 -5.47 -3.26 11.18
CA PHE A 289 -5.04 -2.24 12.13
C PHE A 289 -5.49 -0.86 11.64
N TYR A 290 -5.60 0.07 12.58
CA TYR A 290 -6.12 1.41 12.34
C TYR A 290 -5.54 2.41 13.35
N SER A 291 -5.79 3.70 13.15
CA SER A 291 -5.17 4.74 13.97
C SER A 291 -5.59 4.69 15.44
N THR A 292 -6.86 4.97 15.72
CA THR A 292 -7.32 5.33 17.08
C THR A 292 -8.65 4.65 17.41
N SER A 293 -8.78 4.02 18.57
CA SER A 293 -9.99 3.27 18.95
C SER A 293 -11.10 4.14 19.52
N GLY A 294 -10.76 5.23 20.23
CA GLY A 294 -11.74 5.96 21.03
C GLY A 294 -12.14 5.20 22.31
N GLY A 295 -11.26 4.30 22.78
CA GLY A 295 -11.37 3.55 24.03
C GLY A 295 -11.66 2.05 23.86
N LYS A 296 -12.11 1.59 22.68
CA LYS A 296 -12.43 0.19 22.42
C LYS A 296 -12.41 -0.15 20.93
N THR A 297 -12.03 -1.38 20.58
CA THR A 297 -12.09 -1.88 19.20
C THR A 297 -13.52 -2.33 18.86
N ALA A 298 -13.83 -2.53 17.58
CA ALA A 298 -15.12 -3.00 17.08
C ALA A 298 -15.02 -4.46 16.61
N ASN A 299 -16.15 -5.16 16.61
CA ASN A 299 -16.24 -6.47 15.95
C ASN A 299 -16.24 -6.30 14.42
N ALA A 300 -15.60 -7.20 13.69
CA ALA A 300 -15.58 -7.12 12.22
C ALA A 300 -16.97 -7.22 11.57
N TRP A 301 -17.89 -8.00 12.15
CA TRP A 301 -19.24 -8.18 11.63
C TRP A 301 -20.14 -6.96 11.86
N ASP A 302 -19.88 -6.16 12.90
CA ASP A 302 -20.65 -4.95 13.20
C ASP A 302 -20.32 -3.78 12.27
N VAL A 303 -19.13 -3.81 11.64
CA VAL A 303 -18.60 -2.72 10.80
C VAL A 303 -18.66 -3.07 9.31
N TRP A 304 -18.41 -4.34 8.94
CA TRP A 304 -18.35 -4.79 7.54
C TRP A 304 -19.40 -5.85 7.18
N GLY A 305 -20.33 -6.18 8.09
CA GLY A 305 -21.37 -7.19 7.82
C GLY A 305 -20.83 -8.61 7.58
N SER A 306 -19.56 -8.87 7.93
CA SER A 306 -18.95 -10.19 7.81
C SER A 306 -19.59 -11.22 8.76
N SER A 307 -19.38 -12.52 8.54
CA SER A 307 -19.80 -13.54 9.50
C SER A 307 -18.82 -13.61 10.70
N PRO A 308 -19.30 -13.69 11.95
CA PRO A 308 -18.45 -13.87 13.13
C PRO A 308 -17.54 -15.10 13.07
N VAL A 309 -17.93 -16.12 12.29
CA VAL A 309 -17.16 -17.36 12.11
C VAL A 309 -15.99 -17.17 11.15
N THR A 310 -16.06 -16.19 10.24
CA THR A 310 -14.99 -15.90 9.28
C THR A 310 -13.76 -15.32 9.99
N PHE A 311 -13.99 -14.45 10.98
CA PHE A 311 -12.93 -13.77 11.72
C PHE A 311 -13.17 -13.84 13.24
N PRO A 312 -13.07 -15.02 13.87
CA PRO A 312 -13.40 -15.20 15.29
C PRO A 312 -12.44 -14.46 16.24
N TYR A 313 -11.30 -14.00 15.71
CA TYR A 313 -10.27 -13.23 16.40
C TYR A 313 -10.40 -11.70 16.21
N LEU A 314 -11.31 -11.22 15.35
CA LEU A 314 -11.56 -9.79 15.15
C LEU A 314 -12.75 -9.33 15.98
N LYS A 315 -12.57 -9.40 17.31
CA LYS A 315 -13.58 -9.06 18.31
C LYS A 315 -13.26 -7.73 18.98
N SER A 316 -14.31 -7.10 19.50
CA SER A 316 -14.20 -5.93 20.35
C SER A 316 -13.42 -6.25 21.63
N VAL A 317 -12.40 -5.46 21.92
CA VAL A 317 -11.60 -5.49 23.17
C VAL A 317 -11.40 -4.07 23.67
N GLU A 318 -11.28 -3.92 24.99
CA GLU A 318 -10.98 -2.64 25.64
C GLU A 318 -9.59 -2.12 25.25
N ASP A 319 -9.47 -0.81 25.08
CA ASP A 319 -8.22 -0.16 24.70
C ASP A 319 -7.83 0.91 25.73
N ALA A 320 -7.62 0.45 26.96
CA ALA A 320 -7.55 1.29 28.16
C ALA A 320 -6.39 2.30 28.18
N TYR A 321 -5.32 2.04 27.41
CA TYR A 321 -4.13 2.90 27.35
C TYR A 321 -4.07 3.75 26.08
N GLU A 322 -5.11 3.75 25.25
CA GLU A 322 -5.19 4.60 24.08
C GLU A 322 -5.11 6.09 24.47
N SER A 323 -4.18 6.81 23.83
CA SER A 323 -4.01 8.24 24.04
C SER A 323 -3.68 8.94 22.73
N SER A 324 -4.71 9.48 22.08
CA SER A 324 -4.66 10.06 20.75
C SER A 324 -5.38 11.41 20.72
N PRO A 325 -4.91 12.37 19.90
CA PRO A 325 -5.69 13.58 19.60
C PRO A 325 -6.99 13.27 18.83
N HIS A 326 -7.21 12.03 18.40
CA HIS A 326 -8.39 11.60 17.65
C HIS A 326 -9.31 10.66 18.45
N SER A 327 -9.10 10.51 19.77
CA SER A 327 -9.95 9.64 20.60
C SER A 327 -11.41 10.07 20.57
N SER A 328 -11.66 11.38 20.54
CA SER A 328 -12.98 11.99 20.32
C SER A 328 -12.86 13.18 19.37
N TRP A 329 -13.92 13.45 18.62
CA TRP A 329 -13.97 14.57 17.68
C TRP A 329 -15.40 15.07 17.53
N THR A 330 -15.51 16.31 17.08
CA THR A 330 -16.79 16.97 16.81
C THR A 330 -16.69 17.66 15.45
N ASP A 331 -17.62 17.36 14.57
CA ASP A 331 -17.81 18.06 13.31
C ASP A 331 -19.19 18.70 13.27
N THR A 332 -19.35 19.72 12.43
CA THR A 332 -20.61 20.44 12.29
C THR A 332 -20.93 20.63 10.82
N PHE A 333 -22.13 20.22 10.41
CA PHE A 333 -22.58 20.24 9.02
C PHE A 333 -23.81 21.13 8.87
N ARG A 334 -23.86 21.87 7.77
CA ARG A 334 -25.10 22.54 7.36
C ARG A 334 -26.07 21.53 6.77
N SER A 335 -27.37 21.75 6.98
CA SER A 335 -28.46 20.96 6.39
C SER A 335 -28.30 20.78 4.88
N ALA A 336 -27.97 21.85 4.15
CA ALA A 336 -27.80 21.84 2.71
C ALA A 336 -26.77 20.82 2.22
N VAL A 337 -25.65 20.66 2.96
CA VAL A 337 -24.61 19.67 2.63
C VAL A 337 -25.17 18.26 2.76
N LEU A 338 -25.86 17.98 3.87
CA LEU A 338 -26.41 16.65 4.13
C LEU A 338 -27.55 16.33 3.15
N LEU A 339 -28.48 17.26 2.91
CA LEU A 339 -29.56 17.08 1.93
C LEU A 339 -29.00 16.66 0.56
N GLY A 340 -27.94 17.32 0.08
CA GLY A 340 -27.25 16.95 -1.14
C GLY A 340 -26.69 15.52 -1.11
N THR A 341 -26.06 15.10 -0.02
CA THR A 341 -25.54 13.72 0.14
C THR A 341 -26.66 12.67 0.13
N PHE A 342 -27.85 13.02 0.64
CA PHE A 342 -29.03 12.17 0.58
C PHE A 342 -29.79 12.30 -0.76
N GLY A 343 -29.32 13.10 -1.71
CA GLY A 343 -29.92 13.27 -3.04
C GLY A 343 -31.19 14.14 -3.06
N PHE A 344 -31.36 15.00 -2.06
CA PHE A 344 -32.39 16.04 -2.05
C PHE A 344 -31.81 17.37 -2.58
N ASP A 345 -32.66 18.21 -3.19
CA ASP A 345 -32.28 19.56 -3.60
C ASP A 345 -32.30 20.49 -2.37
N PRO A 346 -31.14 21.03 -1.94
CA PRO A 346 -31.04 21.88 -0.76
C PRO A 346 -31.75 23.23 -0.92
N ASN A 347 -32.12 23.65 -2.14
CA ASN A 347 -32.82 24.92 -2.35
C ASN A 347 -34.34 24.82 -2.15
N THR A 348 -34.88 23.61 -2.20
CA THR A 348 -36.33 23.35 -2.18
C THR A 348 -36.74 22.37 -1.08
N THR A 349 -35.78 21.68 -0.46
CA THR A 349 -36.03 20.68 0.58
C THR A 349 -35.64 21.19 1.96
N VAL A 350 -36.52 21.00 2.94
CA VAL A 350 -36.26 21.32 4.35
C VAL A 350 -35.96 20.04 5.11
N LEU A 351 -34.85 19.99 5.85
CA LEU A 351 -34.53 18.87 6.75
C LEU A 351 -35.38 18.96 8.02
N TYR A 352 -36.14 17.91 8.32
CA TYR A 352 -36.99 17.80 9.50
C TYR A 352 -36.43 16.93 10.64
N ASP A 353 -35.57 15.98 10.34
CA ASP A 353 -34.92 15.17 11.36
C ASP A 353 -33.74 14.46 10.73
N ILE A 354 -32.73 14.16 11.54
CA ILE A 354 -31.66 13.25 11.16
C ILE A 354 -31.34 12.35 12.34
N LYS A 355 -31.39 11.04 12.08
CA LYS A 355 -31.15 10.02 13.08
C LYS A 355 -30.06 9.07 12.61
N ALA A 356 -29.04 8.90 13.45
CA ALA A 356 -28.06 7.84 13.31
C ALA A 356 -28.61 6.58 14.01
N ASN A 357 -28.69 5.47 13.28
CA ASN A 357 -29.23 4.22 13.79
C ASN A 357 -28.06 3.24 14.04
N PRO A 358 -27.72 2.97 15.32
CA PRO A 358 -26.68 2.03 15.65
C PRO A 358 -27.12 0.59 15.30
N THR A 359 -26.21 -0.17 14.71
CA THR A 359 -26.39 -1.59 14.39
C THR A 359 -25.35 -2.47 15.06
N GLY A 360 -24.18 -1.92 15.39
CA GLY A 360 -23.11 -2.66 16.06
C GLY A 360 -23.23 -2.69 17.58
N GLN A 361 -22.56 -3.67 18.20
CA GLN A 361 -22.64 -3.93 19.64
C GLN A 361 -22.17 -2.74 20.50
N ASN A 362 -21.24 -1.91 20.01
CA ASN A 362 -20.75 -0.76 20.75
C ASN A 362 -21.42 0.56 20.32
N GLY A 363 -22.40 0.50 19.42
CA GLY A 363 -23.08 1.68 18.87
C GLY A 363 -22.51 2.17 17.54
N GLU A 364 -21.77 1.33 16.80
CA GLU A 364 -21.43 1.56 15.40
C GLU A 364 -22.69 1.87 14.60
N ILE A 365 -22.67 2.96 13.83
CA ILE A 365 -23.78 3.38 12.99
C ILE A 365 -23.75 2.58 11.68
N GLY A 366 -24.85 1.88 11.38
CA GLY A 366 -25.03 1.12 10.14
C GLY A 366 -26.08 1.73 9.20
N SER A 367 -26.88 2.69 9.67
CA SER A 367 -27.73 3.50 8.81
C SER A 367 -28.00 4.89 9.36
N VAL A 368 -28.31 5.82 8.46
CA VAL A 368 -28.74 7.18 8.80
C VAL A 368 -30.04 7.48 8.09
N THR A 369 -31.02 7.97 8.84
CA THR A 369 -32.34 8.35 8.33
C THR A 369 -32.47 9.86 8.36
N VAL A 370 -32.82 10.46 7.23
CA VAL A 370 -33.26 11.85 7.15
C VAL A 370 -34.77 11.90 6.89
N THR A 371 -35.45 12.75 7.65
CA THR A 371 -36.86 13.10 7.41
C THR A 371 -36.88 14.51 6.85
N THR A 372 -37.56 14.76 5.74
CA THR A 372 -37.56 16.06 5.05
C THR A 372 -38.95 16.45 4.57
N SER A 373 -39.10 17.69 4.07
CA SER A 373 -40.32 18.15 3.40
C SER A 373 -40.66 17.36 2.13
N ALA A 374 -39.67 16.74 1.50
CA ALA A 374 -39.81 15.95 0.28
C ALA A 374 -39.93 14.43 0.54
N GLY A 375 -39.91 14.00 1.80
CA GLY A 375 -40.08 12.60 2.19
C GLY A 375 -39.02 12.10 3.19
N VAL A 376 -39.02 10.80 3.42
CA VAL A 376 -38.06 10.13 4.32
C VAL A 376 -37.10 9.30 3.49
N LYS A 377 -35.79 9.39 3.78
CA LYS A 377 -34.78 8.53 3.17
C LYS A 377 -33.86 7.96 4.22
N THR A 378 -33.62 6.65 4.14
CA THR A 378 -32.62 5.96 4.94
C THR A 378 -31.53 5.44 4.02
N ILE A 379 -30.28 5.73 4.35
CA ILE A 379 -29.12 5.11 3.71
C ILE A 379 -28.53 4.12 4.71
N THR A 380 -28.48 2.86 4.31
CA THR A 380 -27.85 1.76 5.03
C THR A 380 -26.62 1.33 4.25
N GLY A 381 -25.52 1.05 4.93
CA GLY A 381 -24.28 0.65 4.28
C GLY A 381 -23.22 0.22 5.28
N ASP A 382 -22.04 -0.09 4.77
CA ASP A 382 -20.88 -0.39 5.61
C ASP A 382 -20.24 0.90 6.17
N GLU A 383 -19.16 0.72 6.92
CA GLU A 383 -18.41 1.83 7.50
C GLU A 383 -18.00 2.92 6.50
N GLY A 384 -17.63 2.56 5.28
CA GLY A 384 -17.22 3.51 4.25
C GLY A 384 -18.40 4.32 3.73
N ASP A 385 -19.53 3.66 3.47
CA ASP A 385 -20.77 4.30 3.04
C ASP A 385 -21.25 5.31 4.10
N ILE A 386 -21.30 4.88 5.36
CA ILE A 386 -21.82 5.70 6.47
C ILE A 386 -20.92 6.92 6.73
N ARG A 387 -19.59 6.73 6.71
CA ARG A 387 -18.65 7.85 6.90
C ARG A 387 -18.73 8.87 5.77
N SER A 388 -18.99 8.41 4.55
CA SER A 388 -19.10 9.26 3.35
C SER A 388 -20.36 10.13 3.32
N LEU A 389 -21.37 9.80 4.15
CA LEU A 389 -22.59 10.63 4.27
C LEU A 389 -22.31 12.05 4.79
N PHE A 390 -21.18 12.24 5.46
CA PHE A 390 -20.78 13.46 6.16
C PHE A 390 -19.40 13.91 5.65
N PRO A 391 -19.35 14.67 4.54
CA PRO A 391 -18.10 15.01 3.89
C PRO A 391 -17.30 16.04 4.68
N VAL A 392 -16.17 15.63 5.25
CA VAL A 392 -15.20 16.50 5.92
C VAL A 392 -14.06 16.77 4.96
N LYS A 393 -13.71 18.03 4.65
CA LYS A 393 -12.64 18.32 3.65
C LYS A 393 -11.29 17.65 3.96
N GLN A 394 -11.02 17.39 5.23
CA GLN A 394 -9.86 16.61 5.70
C GLN A 394 -10.26 15.12 5.86
N TYR A 395 -9.30 14.20 6.01
CA TYR A 395 -9.59 12.78 6.28
C TYR A 395 -10.35 12.03 5.18
N TYR A 396 -9.94 12.21 3.91
CA TYR A 396 -10.50 11.49 2.75
C TYR A 396 -11.96 11.83 2.42
N ASN A 397 -12.40 13.06 2.73
CA ASN A 397 -13.76 13.52 2.42
C ASN A 397 -14.88 12.75 3.15
N GLN A 398 -14.61 12.29 4.36
CA GLN A 398 -15.51 11.46 5.16
C GLN A 398 -15.21 11.61 6.66
N LEU A 399 -16.13 11.16 7.53
CA LEU A 399 -15.89 11.14 8.97
C LEU A 399 -14.70 10.26 9.34
N ARG A 400 -14.15 10.47 10.54
CA ARG A 400 -13.02 9.66 11.03
C ARG A 400 -13.43 8.21 11.34
N SER A 401 -14.66 7.95 11.76
CA SER A 401 -15.19 6.60 12.03
C SER A 401 -16.71 6.57 11.85
N ASN A 402 -17.31 5.38 11.80
CA ASN A 402 -18.76 5.20 11.88
C ASN A 402 -19.27 5.14 13.33
N TRP A 403 -18.48 5.58 14.32
CA TRP A 403 -18.87 5.57 15.72
C TRP A 403 -19.10 6.98 16.23
N PHE A 404 -20.34 7.43 16.07
CA PHE A 404 -20.74 8.78 16.40
C PHE A 404 -22.19 8.84 16.84
N THR A 405 -22.51 9.93 17.52
CA THR A 405 -23.86 10.35 17.84
C THR A 405 -24.14 11.67 17.13
N LEU A 406 -25.41 11.88 16.78
CA LEU A 406 -25.88 13.17 16.30
C LEU A 406 -26.56 13.89 17.46
N ASN A 407 -26.29 15.19 17.60
CA ASN A 407 -27.15 15.98 18.46
C ASN A 407 -28.55 16.03 17.84
N PRO A 408 -29.61 15.89 18.66
CA PRO A 408 -30.98 15.96 18.16
C PRO A 408 -31.20 17.27 17.42
N VAL A 409 -31.63 17.17 16.16
CA VAL A 409 -32.11 18.32 15.39
C VAL A 409 -33.61 18.37 15.68
N GLN A 410 -34.03 19.11 16.71
CA GLN A 410 -35.45 19.17 17.10
C GLN A 410 -36.19 20.30 16.40
N SER A 411 -37.30 19.94 15.75
CA SER A 411 -38.21 20.87 15.08
C SER A 411 -38.97 21.66 16.13
N PHE A 412 -39.24 22.94 15.89
CA PHE A 412 -40.30 23.62 16.62
C PHE A 412 -41.63 23.46 15.88
N THR A 413 -42.74 23.54 16.60
CA THR A 413 -44.08 23.53 16.00
C THR A 413 -44.52 24.96 15.71
N VAL A 414 -44.72 25.26 14.43
CA VAL A 414 -45.33 26.51 13.95
C VAL A 414 -46.84 26.28 13.84
N LYS A 415 -47.63 27.16 14.46
CA LYS A 415 -49.09 27.16 14.31
C LYS A 415 -49.48 28.05 13.13
N GLY A 416 -50.19 27.48 12.17
CA GLY A 416 -50.82 28.21 11.07
C GLY A 416 -52.24 28.67 11.43
N PRO A 417 -52.98 29.25 10.46
CA PRO A 417 -54.36 29.68 10.67
C PRO A 417 -55.26 28.54 11.18
N GLY A 418 -56.10 28.84 12.19
CA GLY A 418 -57.00 27.85 12.79
C GLY A 418 -56.28 26.84 13.69
N THR A 419 -56.47 25.54 13.44
CA THR A 419 -55.86 24.43 14.19
C THR A 419 -54.62 23.83 13.50
N ALA A 420 -54.24 24.37 12.34
CA ALA A 420 -53.11 23.86 11.57
C ALA A 420 -51.81 24.02 12.36
N SER A 421 -51.02 22.96 12.45
CA SER A 421 -49.70 22.97 13.07
C SER A 421 -48.72 22.18 12.22
N GLN A 422 -47.52 22.73 12.03
CA GLN A 422 -46.46 22.12 11.23
C GLN A 422 -45.15 22.16 12.00
N LYS A 423 -44.37 21.09 11.89
CA LYS A 423 -43.00 21.05 12.42
C LYS A 423 -42.08 21.77 11.43
N GLN A 424 -41.33 22.76 11.89
CA GLN A 424 -40.39 23.53 11.07
C GLN A 424 -39.06 23.78 11.83
N PHE A 425 -38.03 24.13 11.07
CA PHE A 425 -36.64 24.30 11.53
C PHE A 425 -36.02 25.61 11.08
N ALA A 426 -36.34 26.00 9.86
CA ALA A 426 -36.09 27.30 9.30
C ALA A 426 -37.45 27.93 9.05
N VAL A 427 -37.55 29.22 9.36
CA VAL A 427 -38.72 30.02 8.98
C VAL A 427 -38.45 30.84 7.71
N THR A 428 -37.23 30.79 7.16
CA THR A 428 -36.91 31.43 5.88
C THR A 428 -37.67 30.80 4.72
N GLY A 429 -38.19 31.65 3.83
CA GLY A 429 -39.15 31.28 2.81
C GLY A 429 -40.58 31.12 3.33
N SER A 430 -40.79 31.05 4.64
CA SER A 430 -42.14 31.01 5.20
C SER A 430 -42.80 32.38 5.07
N SER A 431 -44.06 32.38 4.64
CA SER A 431 -44.92 33.54 4.75
C SER A 431 -45.43 33.66 6.18
N VAL A 432 -45.09 34.76 6.84
CA VAL A 432 -45.58 35.12 8.16
C VAL A 432 -46.50 36.32 8.07
N MET A 433 -47.46 36.41 8.98
CA MET A 433 -48.35 37.56 9.10
C MET A 433 -47.79 38.49 10.18
N GLY A 434 -47.47 39.72 9.80
CA GLY A 434 -47.10 40.77 10.75
C GLY A 434 -48.30 41.17 11.62
N ALA A 435 -48.02 41.81 12.76
CA ALA A 435 -49.07 42.35 13.64
C ALA A 435 -49.94 43.42 12.94
N ASP A 436 -49.45 43.97 11.84
CA ASP A 436 -50.17 44.89 10.95
C ASP A 436 -51.10 44.18 9.94
N GLY A 437 -51.21 42.85 10.02
CA GLY A 437 -52.00 42.03 9.11
C GLY A 437 -51.36 41.81 7.73
N LYS A 438 -50.16 42.32 7.48
CA LYS A 438 -49.47 42.12 6.19
C LYS A 438 -48.72 40.81 6.19
N GLN A 439 -48.85 40.08 5.08
CA GLN A 439 -48.06 38.89 4.83
C GLN A 439 -46.67 39.27 4.33
N THR A 440 -45.64 38.78 4.99
CA THR A 440 -44.24 38.98 4.61
C THR A 440 -43.56 37.62 4.50
N THR A 441 -42.78 37.41 3.45
CA THR A 441 -41.92 36.23 3.35
C THR A 441 -40.62 36.49 4.09
N ILE A 442 -40.25 35.62 5.02
CA ILE A 442 -38.98 35.74 5.71
C ILE A 442 -37.85 35.46 4.71
N GLN A 443 -36.99 36.45 4.48
CA GLN A 443 -35.79 36.31 3.65
C GLN A 443 -34.49 36.57 4.43
N ASP A 444 -34.60 37.10 5.65
CA ASP A 444 -33.46 37.48 6.47
C ASP A 444 -32.71 36.28 7.00
N SER A 445 -31.36 36.38 6.97
CA SER A 445 -30.44 35.37 7.49
C SER A 445 -30.54 35.14 9.00
N GLN A 446 -31.17 36.05 9.73
CA GLN A 446 -31.51 35.90 11.14
C GLN A 446 -32.88 36.54 11.42
N VAL A 447 -33.69 35.89 12.24
CA VAL A 447 -35.03 36.30 12.64
C VAL A 447 -35.25 36.08 14.13
N THR A 448 -35.85 37.06 14.79
CA THR A 448 -36.29 36.91 16.17
C THR A 448 -37.74 36.45 16.19
N ILE A 449 -37.98 35.25 16.71
CA ILE A 449 -39.31 34.65 16.82
C ILE A 449 -39.83 34.88 18.22
N GLN A 450 -40.99 35.54 18.35
CA GLN A 450 -41.67 35.68 19.64
C GLN A 450 -42.37 34.37 20.01
N THR A 451 -41.95 33.73 21.10
CA THR A 451 -42.59 32.53 21.65
C THR A 451 -43.35 32.85 22.94
N ALA A 452 -44.14 31.89 23.44
CA ALA A 452 -44.82 32.02 24.73
C ALA A 452 -43.85 32.17 25.92
N SER A 453 -42.61 31.71 25.76
CA SER A 453 -41.53 31.81 26.75
C SER A 453 -40.58 33.00 26.52
N GLY A 454 -40.86 33.87 25.54
CA GLY A 454 -40.04 35.03 25.20
C GLY A 454 -39.50 35.00 23.76
N PRO A 455 -38.79 36.06 23.34
CA PRO A 455 -38.17 36.11 22.02
C PRO A 455 -36.98 35.15 21.92
N VAL A 456 -36.88 34.44 20.79
CA VAL A 456 -35.77 33.54 20.45
C VAL A 456 -35.17 33.98 19.12
N MET A 457 -33.86 34.22 19.08
CA MET A 457 -33.14 34.58 17.85
C MET A 457 -32.78 33.31 17.06
N GLN A 458 -33.02 33.31 15.75
CA GLN A 458 -32.90 32.15 14.88
C GLN A 458 -32.18 32.53 13.57
N GLU A 459 -31.31 31.69 13.02
CA GLU A 459 -30.76 31.88 11.67
C GLU A 459 -31.76 31.43 10.57
N ALA A 460 -31.55 31.86 9.33
CA ALA A 460 -32.34 31.51 8.16
C ALA A 460 -32.19 30.05 7.72
N ASP A 461 -30.98 29.53 7.83
CA ASP A 461 -30.65 28.12 7.74
C ASP A 461 -29.79 27.77 8.96
N PRO A 462 -30.43 27.53 10.11
CA PRO A 462 -29.78 27.35 11.40
C PRO A 462 -29.29 25.93 11.62
N ALA A 463 -29.56 25.00 10.71
CA ALA A 463 -29.36 23.59 10.95
C ALA A 463 -27.88 23.22 10.83
N THR A 464 -27.16 23.48 11.91
CA THR A 464 -25.87 22.90 12.20
C THR A 464 -26.09 21.55 12.89
N ILE A 465 -25.91 20.47 12.14
CA ILE A 465 -25.93 19.12 12.69
C ILE A 465 -24.55 18.87 13.29
N GLN A 466 -24.50 18.81 14.62
CA GLN A 466 -23.28 18.42 15.32
C GLN A 466 -23.17 16.89 15.34
N VAL A 467 -22.04 16.40 14.84
CA VAL A 467 -21.67 14.99 14.84
C VAL A 467 -20.54 14.82 15.85
N ASN A 468 -20.81 14.09 16.93
CA ASN A 468 -19.86 13.81 17.98
C ASN A 468 -19.41 12.37 17.88
N GLY A 469 -18.15 12.14 17.52
CA GLY A 469 -17.65 10.80 17.27
C GLY A 469 -16.38 10.45 18.04
N LYS A 470 -16.00 9.18 17.90
CA LYS A 470 -14.88 8.56 18.62
C LYS A 470 -13.99 7.75 17.69
N GLY A 471 -12.69 7.79 17.96
CA GLY A 471 -11.68 7.05 17.22
C GLY A 471 -11.52 7.50 15.77
N TRP A 472 -10.57 6.86 15.08
CA TRP A 472 -10.23 7.12 13.68
C TRP A 472 -9.78 5.85 12.97
N GLY A 473 -10.49 5.54 11.87
CA GLY A 473 -10.38 4.31 11.09
C GLY A 473 -11.54 3.34 11.35
N HIS A 474 -11.43 2.14 10.79
CA HIS A 474 -12.48 1.11 10.85
C HIS A 474 -12.62 0.42 12.21
N ARG A 475 -11.69 0.67 13.14
CA ARG A 475 -11.70 0.19 14.53
C ARG A 475 -11.61 -1.32 14.75
N ILE A 476 -11.29 -2.11 13.72
CA ILE A 476 -11.18 -3.57 13.79
C ILE A 476 -9.71 -3.99 13.92
N GLY A 477 -9.40 -4.89 14.85
CA GLY A 477 -8.05 -5.40 15.07
C GLY A 477 -7.21 -4.45 15.94
N MET A 478 -5.98 -4.17 15.55
CA MET A 478 -5.05 -3.41 16.40
C MET A 478 -5.17 -1.89 16.25
N SER A 479 -5.36 -1.17 17.35
CA SER A 479 -5.19 0.30 17.37
C SER A 479 -3.71 0.66 17.46
N GLN A 480 -3.24 1.54 16.57
CA GLN A 480 -1.86 2.02 16.57
C GLN A 480 -1.55 2.85 17.82
N TYR A 481 -2.40 3.83 18.15
CA TYR A 481 -2.24 4.64 19.36
C TYR A 481 -2.38 3.80 20.63
N GLY A 482 -3.32 2.86 20.65
CA GLY A 482 -3.46 1.90 21.73
C GLY A 482 -2.21 1.02 21.90
N ALA A 483 -1.66 0.46 20.82
CA ALA A 483 -0.41 -0.32 20.86
C ALA A 483 0.75 0.50 21.46
N ASN A 484 0.89 1.77 21.09
CA ASN A 484 1.86 2.68 21.69
C ASN A 484 1.59 2.94 23.17
N GLY A 485 0.31 3.05 23.55
CA GLY A 485 -0.14 3.15 24.94
C GLY A 485 0.23 1.94 25.78
N TYR A 486 -0.13 0.73 25.35
CA TYR A 486 0.26 -0.52 26.01
C TYR A 486 1.77 -0.67 26.11
N ALA A 487 2.50 -0.34 25.03
CA ALA A 487 3.95 -0.39 25.01
C ALA A 487 4.59 0.55 26.06
N LYS A 488 4.08 1.78 26.20
CA LYS A 488 4.51 2.73 27.25
C LYS A 488 4.16 2.25 28.66
N ASN A 489 3.16 1.39 28.81
CA ASN A 489 2.78 0.74 30.07
C ASN A 489 3.46 -0.63 30.26
N GLY A 490 4.55 -0.90 29.54
CA GLY A 490 5.43 -2.04 29.80
C GLY A 490 5.09 -3.34 29.06
N TYR A 491 4.04 -3.34 28.23
CA TYR A 491 3.66 -4.52 27.46
C TYR A 491 4.68 -4.80 26.34
N LYS A 492 4.96 -6.07 26.10
CA LYS A 492 5.79 -6.55 24.97
C LYS A 492 4.94 -6.71 23.71
N ALA A 493 5.59 -6.63 22.56
CA ALA A 493 4.94 -6.69 21.25
C ALA A 493 3.95 -7.85 21.12
N GLU A 494 4.33 -9.06 21.52
CA GLU A 494 3.50 -10.26 21.44
C GLU A 494 2.24 -10.14 22.31
N ALA A 495 2.36 -9.59 23.52
CA ALA A 495 1.23 -9.36 24.42
C ALA A 495 0.29 -8.28 23.89
N ILE A 496 0.83 -7.20 23.33
CA ILE A 496 0.04 -6.14 22.66
C ILE A 496 -0.76 -6.76 21.53
N VAL A 497 -0.12 -7.53 20.67
CA VAL A 497 -0.77 -8.15 19.52
C VAL A 497 -1.83 -9.16 19.96
N GLN A 498 -1.51 -10.02 20.93
CA GLN A 498 -2.47 -11.02 21.42
C GLN A 498 -3.69 -10.38 22.10
N HIS A 499 -3.54 -9.21 22.72
CA HIS A 499 -4.66 -8.41 23.25
C HIS A 499 -5.66 -8.01 22.15
N TYR A 500 -5.18 -7.50 21.02
CA TYR A 500 -6.04 -7.06 19.91
C TYR A 500 -6.57 -8.20 19.03
N PHE A 501 -5.95 -9.39 19.10
CA PHE A 501 -6.37 -10.58 18.36
C PHE A 501 -6.63 -11.75 19.31
N PRO A 502 -7.71 -11.69 20.12
CA PRO A 502 -8.00 -12.73 21.11
C PRO A 502 -8.21 -14.10 20.45
N GLY A 503 -7.75 -15.16 21.14
CA GLY A 503 -7.82 -16.53 20.64
C GLY A 503 -6.76 -16.88 19.58
N THR A 504 -5.79 -16.00 19.33
CA THR A 504 -4.65 -16.26 18.44
C THR A 504 -3.37 -16.57 19.22
N VAL A 505 -2.37 -17.09 18.50
CA VAL A 505 -1.00 -17.31 18.99
C VAL A 505 -0.06 -16.41 18.19
N VAL A 506 0.88 -15.77 18.88
CA VAL A 506 1.94 -14.96 18.25
C VAL A 506 3.24 -15.74 18.27
N GLY A 507 3.84 -15.97 17.10
CA GLY A 507 5.07 -16.75 16.98
C GLY A 507 5.57 -16.90 15.54
N LYS A 508 6.78 -17.46 15.39
CA LYS A 508 7.38 -17.76 14.09
C LYS A 508 6.59 -18.80 13.32
#